data_AF-A0A937JX09-F1
#
_entry.id   AF-A0A937JX09-F1
#
_cell.length_a   1.000
_cell.length_b   1.000
_cell.length_c   1.000
_cell.angle_alpha   90.00
_cell.angle_beta   90.00
_cell.angle_gamma   90.00
#
_symmetry.space_group_name_H-M   'P 1'
#
loop_
_entity.id
_entity.type
_entity.pdbx_description
1 polymer ?
#
loop_
_entity_poly.entity_id
_entity_poly.type
_entity_poly.pdbx_seq_one_letter_code
_entity_poly.pdbx_strand_id
1 'polypeptide(L)'
;MTRTLVSVLVITLTYLLPYLMSSPDKPGGSHMYIGYVRGMNGSQQAYYLDHGKFASSLEDLNLSIDPEAKNYIFFTVNFRQAVFNYGIPAGAYNYEPQPKTWRRAYIGGVFLTKVPGTNELTTEAIICRAEVSGIRAIEPPINARTCGSKTSKILP
;
A
#
# COMPACT_ATOMS: atom_id res chain seq x y z
N MET A 1 -29.23 20.28 -40.98
CA MET A 1 -27.95 20.91 -40.57
C MET A 1 -27.52 20.25 -39.27
N THR A 2 -26.97 19.03 -39.34
CA THR A 2 -26.77 18.14 -38.17
C THR A 2 -25.72 17.08 -38.49
N ARG A 3 -24.46 17.45 -38.74
CA ARG A 3 -23.34 16.48 -38.91
C ARG A 3 -21.97 17.01 -38.47
N THR A 4 -21.87 17.65 -37.31
CA THR A 4 -20.56 18.16 -36.83
C THR A 4 -20.25 17.92 -35.34
N LEU A 5 -21.20 17.42 -34.55
CA LEU A 5 -20.99 17.23 -33.10
C LEU A 5 -20.31 15.91 -32.71
N VAL A 6 -20.41 14.87 -33.53
CA VAL A 6 -19.85 13.54 -33.21
C VAL A 6 -18.33 13.49 -33.40
N SER A 7 -17.78 14.31 -34.30
CA SER A 7 -16.36 14.27 -34.65
C SER A 7 -15.45 14.92 -33.60
N VAL A 8 -15.95 15.94 -32.88
CA VAL A 8 -15.14 16.66 -31.87
C VAL A 8 -14.96 15.83 -30.59
N LEU A 9 -15.98 15.04 -30.22
CA LEU A 9 -15.93 14.19 -29.02
C LEU A 9 -14.92 13.05 -29.12
N VAL A 10 -14.67 12.54 -30.34
CA VAL A 10 -13.70 11.45 -30.58
C VAL A 10 -12.26 11.98 -30.57
N ILE A 11 -12.04 13.20 -31.06
CA ILE A 11 -10.70 13.79 -31.18
C ILE A 11 -10.16 14.26 -29.82
N THR A 12 -11.02 14.78 -28.93
CA THR A 12 -10.57 15.20 -27.59
C THR A 12 -10.13 14.03 -26.71
N LEU A 13 -10.70 12.83 -26.91
CA LEU A 13 -10.30 11.63 -26.18
C LEU A 13 -8.91 11.12 -26.61
N THR A 14 -8.52 11.29 -27.87
CA THR A 14 -7.22 10.82 -28.37
C THR A 14 -6.00 11.64 -27.91
N TYR A 15 -6.17 12.94 -27.61
CA TYR A 15 -5.07 13.79 -27.10
C TYR A 15 -4.80 13.62 -25.60
N LEU A 16 -5.67 12.91 -24.88
CA LEU A 16 -5.47 12.58 -23.46
C LEU A 16 -4.70 11.26 -23.26
N LEU A 17 -4.57 10.41 -24.28
CA LEU A 17 -3.88 9.12 -24.17
C LEU A 17 -2.37 9.19 -23.85
N PRO A 18 -1.56 10.16 -24.34
CA PRO A 18 -0.13 10.17 -24.02
C PRO A 18 0.17 10.53 -22.56
N TYR A 19 -0.79 11.13 -21.84
CA TYR A 19 -0.65 11.46 -20.41
C TYR A 19 -0.91 10.27 -19.47
N LEU A 20 -1.57 9.20 -19.96
CA LEU A 20 -1.78 7.97 -19.18
C LEU A 20 -0.54 7.06 -19.14
N MET A 21 0.56 7.44 -19.81
CA MET A 21 1.79 6.66 -19.85
C MET A 21 3.03 7.52 -19.55
N SER A 22 3.04 8.23 -18.42
CA SER A 22 4.31 8.67 -17.82
C SER A 22 4.82 7.58 -16.85
N SER A 23 5.99 7.01 -17.17
CA SER A 23 6.64 5.86 -16.51
C SER A 23 7.63 6.34 -15.44
N PRO A 24 7.90 5.64 -14.31
CA PRO A 24 9.03 4.69 -14.29
C PRO A 24 8.98 3.60 -13.19
N ASP A 25 8.83 2.34 -13.59
CA ASP A 25 9.38 1.12 -12.98
C ASP A 25 8.67 -0.03 -13.70
N LYS A 26 9.37 -1.08 -14.14
CA LYS A 26 8.73 -2.23 -14.83
C LYS A 26 7.53 -2.72 -13.99
N PRO A 27 6.26 -2.50 -14.44
CA PRO A 27 5.12 -2.36 -13.52
C PRO A 27 4.43 -3.67 -13.13
N GLY A 28 4.83 -4.83 -13.68
CA GLY A 28 4.07 -6.07 -13.49
C GLY A 28 4.06 -6.60 -12.05
N GLY A 29 5.16 -6.45 -11.30
CA GLY A 29 5.29 -7.04 -9.97
C GLY A 29 4.94 -6.11 -8.82
N SER A 30 5.35 -4.84 -8.89
CA SER A 30 5.19 -3.88 -7.78
C SER A 30 3.73 -3.60 -7.42
N HIS A 31 2.85 -3.52 -8.41
CA HIS A 31 1.41 -3.30 -8.19
C HIS A 31 0.75 -4.42 -7.38
N MET A 32 1.16 -5.67 -7.58
CA MET A 32 0.60 -6.80 -6.83
C MET A 32 0.93 -6.71 -5.34
N TYR A 33 2.20 -6.45 -4.99
CA TYR A 33 2.64 -6.38 -3.59
C TYR A 33 2.06 -5.17 -2.86
N ILE A 34 1.95 -4.03 -3.54
CA ILE A 34 1.23 -2.85 -3.02
C ILE A 34 -0.25 -3.21 -2.79
N GLY A 35 -0.86 -3.97 -3.71
CA GLY A 35 -2.22 -4.47 -3.59
C GLY A 35 -2.44 -5.32 -2.33
N TYR A 36 -1.52 -6.22 -2.01
CA TYR A 36 -1.59 -7.01 -0.77
C TYR A 36 -1.51 -6.14 0.49
N VAL A 37 -0.56 -5.21 0.58
CA VAL A 37 -0.47 -4.29 1.73
C VAL A 37 -1.71 -3.41 1.85
N ARG A 38 -2.28 -2.96 0.73
CA ARG A 38 -3.57 -2.25 0.71
C ARG A 38 -4.71 -3.12 1.22
N GLY A 39 -4.78 -4.38 0.78
CA GLY A 39 -5.75 -5.36 1.27
C GLY A 39 -5.63 -5.57 2.78
N MET A 40 -4.41 -5.69 3.30
CA MET A 40 -4.14 -5.77 4.74
C MET A 40 -4.65 -4.54 5.49
N ASN A 41 -4.41 -3.32 4.99
CA ASN A 41 -4.97 -2.11 5.60
C ASN A 41 -6.50 -2.14 5.62
N GLY A 42 -7.14 -2.47 4.50
CA GLY A 42 -8.60 -2.56 4.41
C GLY A 42 -9.19 -3.58 5.37
N SER A 43 -8.60 -4.78 5.44
CA SER A 43 -9.02 -5.81 6.40
C SER A 43 -8.79 -5.39 7.85
N GLN A 44 -7.70 -4.66 8.16
CA GLN A 44 -7.49 -4.13 9.52
C GLN A 44 -8.56 -3.11 9.91
N GLN A 45 -8.99 -2.25 8.98
CA GLN A 45 -10.08 -1.30 9.21
C GLN A 45 -11.40 -2.04 9.45
N ALA A 46 -11.73 -3.03 8.61
CA ALA A 46 -12.93 -3.86 8.79
C ALA A 46 -12.89 -4.64 10.12
N TYR A 47 -11.77 -5.28 10.43
CA TYR A 47 -11.59 -6.02 11.68
C TYR A 47 -11.74 -5.12 12.91
N TYR A 48 -11.23 -3.89 12.86
CA TYR A 48 -11.41 -2.92 13.95
C TYR A 48 -12.87 -2.50 14.10
N LEU A 49 -13.60 -2.29 13.01
CA LEU A 49 -15.04 -1.99 13.06
C LEU A 49 -15.83 -3.13 13.74
N ASP A 50 -15.46 -4.37 13.48
CA ASP A 50 -16.16 -5.55 14.02
C ASP A 50 -15.76 -5.88 15.47
N HIS A 51 -14.49 -5.66 15.84
CA HIS A 51 -13.93 -6.16 17.11
C HIS A 51 -13.46 -5.06 18.08
N GLY A 52 -13.44 -3.80 17.66
CA GLY A 52 -12.95 -2.67 18.46
C GLY A 52 -11.44 -2.69 18.75
N LYS A 53 -10.68 -3.51 18.01
CA LYS A 53 -9.21 -3.65 18.13
C LYS A 53 -8.61 -4.08 16.80
N PHE A 54 -7.33 -3.82 16.58
CA PHE A 54 -6.63 -4.34 15.40
C PHE A 54 -6.27 -5.81 15.55
N ALA A 55 -6.29 -6.54 14.44
CA ALA A 55 -5.85 -7.92 14.39
C ALA A 55 -4.34 -8.02 14.62
N SER A 56 -3.93 -9.08 15.33
CA SER A 56 -2.52 -9.37 15.64
C SER A 56 -1.86 -10.32 14.65
N SER A 57 -2.63 -10.96 13.78
CA SER A 57 -2.16 -11.99 12.85
C SER A 57 -2.74 -11.77 11.44
N LEU A 58 -2.16 -12.41 10.43
CA LEU A 58 -2.68 -12.34 9.06
C LEU A 58 -3.90 -13.23 8.88
N GLU A 59 -3.96 -14.33 9.62
CA GLU A 59 -5.02 -15.32 9.65
C GLU A 59 -6.35 -14.68 10.06
N ASP A 60 -6.31 -13.74 11.01
CA ASP A 60 -7.46 -12.96 11.46
C ASP A 60 -8.01 -12.00 10.40
N LEU A 61 -7.22 -11.64 9.38
CA LEU A 61 -7.62 -10.67 8.36
C LEU A 61 -8.44 -11.27 7.21
N ASN A 62 -8.64 -12.59 7.22
CA ASN A 62 -9.36 -13.35 6.19
C ASN A 62 -8.90 -13.00 4.76
N LEU A 63 -7.59 -12.79 4.58
CA LEU A 63 -7.01 -12.43 3.30
C LEU A 63 -6.48 -13.68 2.61
N SER A 64 -6.87 -13.87 1.34
CA SER A 64 -6.20 -14.82 0.44
C SER A 64 -4.91 -14.20 -0.10
N ILE A 65 -3.94 -13.93 0.77
CA ILE A 65 -2.58 -13.60 0.36
C ILE A 65 -1.89 -14.94 0.11
N ASP A 66 -1.37 -15.14 -1.09
CA ASP A 66 -0.42 -16.22 -1.31
C ASP A 66 0.83 -15.90 -0.48
N PRO A 67 1.09 -16.64 0.64
CA PRO A 67 2.22 -16.36 1.52
C PRO A 67 3.54 -16.49 0.76
N GLU A 68 3.53 -17.25 -0.34
CA GLU A 68 4.59 -17.38 -1.32
C GLU A 68 4.21 -16.70 -2.64
N ALA A 69 3.98 -15.39 -2.62
CA ALA A 69 4.21 -14.56 -3.80
C ALA A 69 5.72 -14.51 -4.19
N LYS A 70 6.44 -15.65 -4.02
CA LYS A 70 7.86 -16.10 -4.10
C LYS A 70 8.94 -15.13 -3.66
N ASN A 71 8.62 -13.86 -3.51
CA ASN A 71 9.56 -12.77 -3.47
C ASN A 71 9.25 -11.79 -2.34
N TYR A 72 8.15 -11.98 -1.60
CA TYR A 72 7.73 -11.13 -0.49
C TYR A 72 7.23 -11.96 0.69
N ILE A 73 7.53 -11.48 1.88
CA ILE A 73 7.05 -11.94 3.15
C ILE A 73 6.10 -10.85 3.67
N PHE A 74 4.89 -11.27 4.02
CA PHE A 74 3.86 -10.41 4.58
C PHE A 74 3.68 -10.71 6.05
N PHE A 75 3.52 -9.68 6.86
CA PHE A 75 3.21 -9.81 8.28
C PHE A 75 2.60 -8.52 8.83
N THR A 76 1.98 -8.59 9.99
CA THR A 76 1.40 -7.44 10.70
C THR A 76 2.05 -7.28 12.07
N VAL A 77 2.15 -6.03 12.54
CA VAL A 77 2.58 -5.69 13.90
C VAL A 77 1.56 -4.71 14.47
N ASN A 78 0.83 -5.13 15.51
CA ASN A 78 -0.21 -4.33 16.12
C ASN A 78 0.28 -3.56 17.35
N PHE A 79 -0.31 -2.39 17.55
CA PHE A 79 -0.19 -1.54 18.72
C PHE A 79 -1.59 -1.09 19.16
N ARG A 80 -1.70 -0.42 20.30
CA ARG A 80 -3.00 0.03 20.83
C ARG A 80 -3.74 1.02 19.91
N GLN A 81 -3.00 1.89 19.23
CA GLN A 81 -3.58 3.00 18.44
C GLN A 81 -3.24 2.92 16.95
N ALA A 82 -2.46 1.91 16.55
CA ALA A 82 -2.06 1.72 15.17
C ALA A 82 -1.73 0.25 14.90
N VAL A 83 -1.75 -0.13 13.64
CA VAL A 83 -1.24 -1.42 13.17
C VAL A 83 -0.47 -1.22 11.87
N PHE A 84 0.63 -1.96 11.74
CA PHE A 84 1.53 -1.85 10.61
C PHE A 84 1.59 -3.15 9.83
N ASN A 85 1.35 -3.05 8.53
CA ASN A 85 1.27 -4.15 7.60
C ASN A 85 2.49 -4.13 6.67
N TYR A 86 3.33 -5.14 6.75
CA TYR A 86 4.61 -5.18 6.06
C TYR A 86 4.53 -6.05 4.81
N GLY A 87 5.14 -5.57 3.73
CA GLY A 87 5.53 -6.35 2.57
C GLY A 87 7.03 -6.23 2.39
N ILE A 88 7.79 -7.14 2.98
CA ILE A 88 9.26 -7.16 2.88
C ILE A 88 9.67 -8.17 1.83
N PRO A 89 10.57 -7.82 0.91
CA PRO A 89 10.99 -8.80 -0.06
C PRO A 89 11.79 -9.98 0.56
N ALA A 90 11.47 -11.22 0.18
CA ALA A 90 12.00 -12.46 0.77
C ALA A 90 13.54 -12.59 0.70
N GLY A 91 14.14 -12.20 -0.42
CA GLY A 91 15.59 -12.25 -0.59
C GLY A 91 16.36 -11.28 0.31
N ALA A 92 15.76 -10.13 0.67
CA ALA A 92 16.33 -9.27 1.70
C ALA A 92 16.28 -9.97 3.06
N TYR A 93 15.20 -10.71 3.35
CA TYR A 93 15.08 -11.46 4.60
C TYR A 93 16.14 -12.57 4.73
N ASN A 94 16.42 -13.30 3.65
CA ASN A 94 17.30 -14.49 3.63
C ASN A 94 18.80 -14.22 3.42
N TYR A 95 19.27 -12.97 3.44
CA TYR A 95 20.70 -12.60 3.21
C TYR A 95 21.26 -12.99 1.83
N GLU A 96 20.41 -13.27 0.85
CA GLU A 96 20.87 -13.60 -0.50
C GLU A 96 21.33 -12.33 -1.24
N PRO A 97 22.38 -12.39 -2.08
CA PRO A 97 22.80 -11.26 -2.90
C PRO A 97 21.67 -10.86 -3.85
N GLN A 98 21.07 -9.69 -3.61
CA GLN A 98 19.94 -9.24 -4.42
C GLN A 98 20.42 -8.45 -5.64
N PRO A 99 19.96 -8.79 -6.87
CA PRO A 99 20.23 -7.94 -8.02
C PRO A 99 19.66 -6.54 -7.78
N LYS A 100 20.35 -5.48 -8.22
CA LYS A 100 19.92 -4.07 -8.07
C LYS A 100 18.50 -3.78 -8.60
N THR A 101 17.94 -4.68 -9.40
CA THR A 101 16.57 -4.64 -9.93
C THR A 101 15.51 -5.14 -8.94
N TRP A 102 15.91 -5.54 -7.73
CA TRP A 102 15.03 -6.10 -6.73
C TRP A 102 14.05 -5.05 -6.16
N ARG A 103 12.86 -5.54 -5.79
CA ARG A 103 11.66 -4.76 -5.50
C ARG A 103 11.77 -4.07 -4.12
N ARG A 104 11.17 -2.89 -3.99
CA ARG A 104 11.21 -2.06 -2.76
C ARG A 104 10.34 -2.65 -1.66
N ALA A 105 10.72 -2.49 -0.39
CA ALA A 105 9.83 -2.83 0.71
C ALA A 105 8.64 -1.87 0.77
N TYR A 106 7.49 -2.38 1.21
CA TYR A 106 6.25 -1.64 1.39
C TYR A 106 5.79 -1.78 2.84
N ILE A 107 5.19 -0.71 3.36
CA ILE A 107 4.58 -0.70 4.68
C ILE A 107 3.27 0.06 4.64
N GLY A 108 2.21 -0.58 5.10
CA GLY A 108 0.92 0.01 5.36
C GLY A 108 0.81 0.36 6.83
N GLY A 109 0.18 1.49 7.14
CA GLY A 109 -0.23 1.82 8.51
C GLY A 109 -1.73 2.06 8.55
N VAL A 110 -2.40 1.57 9.58
CA VAL A 110 -3.77 1.96 9.93
C VAL A 110 -3.73 2.56 11.33
N PHE A 111 -4.25 3.77 11.48
CA PHE A 111 -4.19 4.56 12.70
C PHE A 111 -5.59 4.86 13.20
N LEU A 112 -5.78 4.84 14.51
CA LEU A 112 -6.96 5.43 15.13
C LEU A 112 -6.82 6.94 15.19
N THR A 113 -7.78 7.63 14.61
CA THR A 113 -7.89 9.08 14.64
C THR A 113 -9.24 9.49 15.22
N LYS A 114 -9.32 10.67 15.81
CA LYS A 114 -10.61 11.23 16.24
C LYS A 114 -11.26 11.94 15.07
N VAL A 115 -12.55 11.74 14.88
CA VAL A 115 -13.33 12.53 13.92
C VAL A 115 -13.39 13.98 14.43
N PRO A 116 -12.94 14.98 13.64
CA PRO A 116 -12.90 16.37 14.07
C PRO A 116 -14.25 16.86 14.60
N GLY A 117 -14.24 17.48 15.79
CA GLY A 117 -15.46 18.00 16.41
C GLY A 117 -16.29 16.96 17.17
N THR A 118 -15.83 15.70 17.27
CA THR A 118 -16.52 14.64 18.03
C THR A 118 -15.54 13.88 18.94
N ASN A 119 -16.07 12.99 19.78
CA ASN A 119 -15.28 12.00 20.53
C ASN A 119 -15.25 10.64 19.84
N GLU A 120 -15.77 10.53 18.62
CA GLU A 120 -15.80 9.29 17.86
C GLU A 120 -14.42 8.99 17.27
N LEU A 121 -14.04 7.72 17.32
CA LEU A 121 -12.82 7.22 16.70
C LEU A 121 -13.14 6.70 15.30
N THR A 122 -12.23 6.96 14.37
CA THR A 122 -12.22 6.39 13.03
C THR A 122 -10.83 5.83 12.73
N THR A 123 -10.71 5.13 11.61
CA THR A 123 -9.43 4.59 11.14
C THR A 123 -8.99 5.31 9.87
N GLU A 124 -7.74 5.74 9.82
CA GLU A 124 -7.11 6.28 8.61
C GLU A 124 -5.92 5.39 8.21
N ALA A 125 -5.78 5.16 6.91
CA ALA A 125 -4.71 4.33 6.35
C ALA A 125 -3.61 5.19 5.71
N ILE A 126 -2.45 4.57 5.48
CA ILE A 126 -1.36 5.08 4.66
C ILE A 126 -0.58 3.90 4.08
N ILE A 127 0.03 4.09 2.91
CA ILE A 127 1.04 3.16 2.39
C ILE A 127 2.31 3.94 2.00
N CYS A 128 3.43 3.47 2.55
CA CYS A 128 4.76 3.98 2.30
C CYS A 128 5.62 2.92 1.60
N ARG A 129 6.58 3.40 0.82
CA ARG A 129 7.54 2.57 0.09
C ARG A 129 8.95 2.99 0.45
N ALA A 130 9.84 2.01 0.62
CA ALA A 130 11.26 2.26 0.76
C ALA A 130 11.83 3.06 -0.41
N GLU A 131 12.68 4.05 -0.13
CA GLU A 131 13.38 4.80 -1.19
C GLU A 131 14.40 3.93 -1.93
N VAL A 132 15.07 3.06 -1.18
CA VAL A 132 16.10 2.14 -1.67
C VAL A 132 15.63 0.68 -1.63
N SER A 133 16.14 -0.12 -2.55
CA SER A 133 15.85 -1.57 -2.62
C SER A 133 16.72 -2.38 -1.65
N GLY A 134 16.29 -3.62 -1.36
CA GLY A 134 17.09 -4.58 -0.59
C GLY A 134 17.13 -4.31 0.92
N ILE A 135 16.22 -3.49 1.45
CA ILE A 135 16.14 -3.25 2.90
C ILE A 135 15.36 -4.36 3.61
N ARG A 136 15.83 -4.71 4.81
CA ARG A 136 15.21 -5.71 5.70
C ARG A 136 14.29 -5.08 6.74
N ALA A 137 14.60 -3.85 7.12
CA ALA A 137 13.86 -3.06 8.07
C ALA A 137 13.41 -1.78 7.37
N ILE A 138 12.12 -1.50 7.46
CA ILE A 138 11.49 -0.27 6.99
C ILE A 138 10.87 0.40 8.21
N GLU A 139 11.10 1.71 8.36
CA GLU A 139 10.52 2.45 9.48
C GLU A 139 8.99 2.57 9.32
N PRO A 140 8.22 2.33 10.39
CA PRO A 140 6.78 2.53 10.36
C PRO A 140 6.40 3.99 10.08
N PRO A 141 5.27 4.23 9.41
CA PRO A 141 4.71 5.58 9.30
C PRO A 141 4.48 6.18 10.69
N ILE A 142 4.66 7.49 10.82
CA ILE A 142 4.46 8.23 12.06
C ILE A 142 2.95 8.41 12.33
N ASN A 143 2.18 8.63 11.26
CA ASN A 143 0.72 8.78 11.29
C ASN A 143 0.15 8.49 9.88
N ALA A 144 -1.17 8.64 9.70
CA ALA A 144 -1.84 8.40 8.41
C ALA A 144 -1.46 9.38 7.27
N ARG A 145 -0.57 10.34 7.52
CA ARG A 145 -0.12 11.35 6.56
C ARG A 145 1.39 11.33 6.32
N THR A 146 2.15 10.90 7.32
CA THR A 146 3.61 11.00 7.33
C THR A 146 4.26 9.61 7.40
N CYS A 147 5.03 9.29 6.37
CA CYS A 147 5.85 8.09 6.31
C CYS A 147 7.09 8.17 7.22
N GLY A 148 7.66 7.02 7.58
CA GLY A 148 8.91 6.93 8.35
C GLY A 148 10.13 7.37 7.53
N SER A 149 11.30 7.47 8.16
CA SER A 149 12.52 7.94 7.48
C SER A 149 12.90 7.02 6.32
N LYS A 150 13.42 7.61 5.23
CA LYS A 150 13.84 6.89 4.02
C LYS A 150 12.70 6.10 3.34
N THR A 151 11.47 6.57 3.53
CA THR A 151 10.29 6.04 2.86
C THR A 151 9.44 7.17 2.30
N SER A 152 8.76 6.91 1.19
CA SER A 152 7.90 7.88 0.53
C SER A 152 6.46 7.39 0.49
N LYS A 153 5.50 8.29 0.69
CA LYS A 153 4.07 7.99 0.55
C LYS A 153 3.77 7.65 -0.90
N ILE A 154 3.13 6.51 -1.12
CA ILE A 154 2.74 6.08 -2.47
C ILE A 154 1.22 6.04 -2.64
N LEU A 155 0.46 5.84 -1.56
CA LEU A 155 -1.00 5.85 -1.57
C LEU A 155 -1.53 6.42 -0.25
N PRO A 156 -2.71 7.08 -0.27
CA PRO A 156 -3.51 7.24 0.93
C PRO A 156 -3.95 5.88 1.47
#